data_AF-A0A1X7NB67-F1
#
_entry.id   AF-A0A1X7NB67-F1
#
_cell.length_a   1.000
_cell.length_b   1.000
_cell.length_c   1.000
_cell.angle_alpha   90.00
_cell.angle_beta   90.00
_cell.angle_gamma   90.00
#
_symmetry.space_group_name_H-M   'P 1'
#
loop_
_entity.id
_entity.type
_entity.pdbx_description
1 polymer ?
#
loop_
_entity_poly.entity_id
_entity_poly.type
_entity_poly.pdbx_seq_one_letter_code
_entity_poly.pdbx_strand_id
1 'polypeptide(L)'
;MGIKQLQEEEKGSGLVLTLMVLLVLSVLGVALGTLTIGSYQLSDATRDNTSTYYVAEAGVVAAYDQIQREVLSAYKNNTTEGAFYSQVSTILSSKNGQSSIKFDQQLGSKPTATIRTEKENAQKYTIYSTGKIDGKERTVTKPVTVKWVEKNTAGGGMQTLPAKTALLVNEEMKLLGGTLKDNAYIQSIKDSAVQVGTYGSFKESTLHYSSQTTPGKLINYPNYMKNNLPKFSIQVENVNFKDYEDLLTHVKVPTDNTIDFKKLPDKIIKKMRMNSIRFKIMGICF
;
A
#
# COMPACT_ATOMS: atom_id res chain seq x y z
N MET A 1 101.71 -43.05 -22.89
CA MET A 1 100.39 -43.37 -22.30
C MET A 1 99.74 -42.04 -21.97
N GLY A 2 98.78 -41.58 -22.77
CA GLY A 2 98.13 -40.29 -22.59
C GLY A 2 96.66 -40.45 -22.94
N ILE A 3 95.81 -40.43 -21.91
CA ILE A 3 94.37 -40.69 -22.01
C ILE A 3 93.73 -39.46 -22.65
N LYS A 4 93.21 -39.60 -23.87
CA LYS A 4 92.35 -38.58 -24.50
C LYS A 4 91.01 -38.59 -23.75
N GLN A 5 90.72 -37.53 -23.01
CA GLN A 5 89.40 -37.26 -22.48
C GLN A 5 88.48 -36.86 -23.64
N LEU A 6 87.38 -37.59 -23.80
CA LEU A 6 86.25 -37.20 -24.65
C LEU A 6 85.44 -36.17 -23.86
N GLN A 7 85.50 -34.90 -24.25
CA GLN A 7 84.53 -33.90 -23.81
C GLN A 7 83.26 -34.08 -24.66
N GLU A 8 82.16 -34.49 -24.03
CA GLU A 8 80.84 -34.51 -24.66
C GLU A 8 80.36 -33.08 -24.90
N GLU A 9 79.95 -32.78 -26.14
CA GLU A 9 79.41 -31.48 -26.51
C GLU A 9 77.94 -31.33 -26.06
N GLU A 10 77.71 -30.74 -24.88
CA GLU A 10 76.39 -30.33 -24.33
C GLU A 10 75.68 -29.20 -25.12
N LYS A 11 76.09 -28.93 -26.37
CA LYS A 11 75.59 -27.80 -27.19
C LYS A 11 74.12 -27.95 -27.62
N GLY A 12 73.50 -29.12 -27.43
CA GLY A 12 72.07 -29.36 -27.68
C GLY A 12 71.14 -29.09 -26.49
N SER A 13 71.67 -29.09 -25.25
CA SER A 13 70.88 -29.07 -24.00
C SER A 13 70.15 -27.73 -23.78
N GLY A 14 70.79 -26.61 -24.13
CA GLY A 14 70.20 -25.26 -24.00
C GLY A 14 69.00 -25.03 -24.92
N LEU A 15 69.02 -25.59 -26.13
CA LEU A 15 67.88 -25.51 -27.06
C LEU A 15 66.67 -26.29 -26.50
N VAL A 16 66.90 -27.48 -25.92
CA VAL A 16 65.84 -28.28 -25.31
C VAL A 16 65.25 -27.58 -24.08
N LEU A 17 66.09 -26.97 -23.24
CA LEU A 17 65.64 -26.21 -22.07
C LEU A 17 64.75 -25.01 -22.44
N THR A 18 65.16 -24.23 -23.44
CA THR A 18 64.37 -23.08 -23.91
C THR A 18 63.05 -23.51 -24.55
N LEU A 19 63.04 -24.63 -25.29
CA LEU A 19 61.82 -25.25 -25.82
C LEU A 19 60.87 -25.71 -24.70
N MET A 20 61.39 -26.32 -23.65
CA MET A 20 60.58 -26.71 -22.48
C MET A 20 59.97 -25.49 -21.79
N VAL A 21 60.76 -24.43 -21.57
CA VAL A 21 60.26 -23.19 -20.95
C VAL A 21 59.19 -22.52 -21.83
N LEU A 22 59.41 -22.43 -23.13
CA LEU A 22 58.41 -21.91 -24.08
C LEU A 22 57.13 -22.73 -24.09
N LEU A 23 57.24 -24.06 -24.00
CA LEU A 23 56.08 -24.95 -23.91
C LEU A 23 55.29 -24.69 -22.62
N VAL A 24 55.97 -24.59 -21.49
CA VAL A 24 55.33 -24.29 -20.19
C VAL A 24 54.64 -22.92 -20.23
N LEU A 25 55.30 -21.89 -20.76
CA LEU A 25 54.71 -20.55 -20.89
C LEU A 25 53.53 -20.54 -21.86
N SER A 26 53.58 -21.33 -22.94
CA SER A 26 52.47 -21.45 -23.90
C SER A 26 51.25 -22.10 -23.26
N VAL A 27 51.44 -23.20 -22.52
CA VAL A 27 50.36 -23.88 -21.79
C VAL A 27 49.77 -22.94 -20.73
N LEU A 28 50.60 -22.18 -20.02
CA LEU A 28 50.15 -21.21 -19.03
C LEU A 28 49.37 -20.04 -19.67
N GLY A 29 49.82 -19.54 -20.81
CA GLY A 29 49.14 -18.50 -21.58
C GLY A 29 47.76 -18.95 -22.06
N VAL A 30 47.65 -20.18 -22.56
CA VAL A 30 46.36 -20.78 -22.96
C VAL A 30 45.43 -20.97 -21.75
N ALA A 31 45.97 -21.41 -20.60
CA ALA A 31 45.19 -21.56 -19.38
C ALA A 31 44.63 -20.22 -18.87
N LEU A 32 45.44 -19.16 -18.86
CA LEU A 32 44.98 -17.82 -18.47
C LEU A 32 43.98 -17.23 -19.48
N GLY A 33 44.20 -17.44 -20.78
CA GLY A 33 43.28 -17.01 -21.83
C GLY A 33 41.90 -17.66 -21.69
N THR A 34 41.86 -18.97 -21.48
CA THR A 34 40.61 -19.72 -21.29
C THR A 34 39.86 -19.30 -20.03
N LEU A 35 40.56 -19.10 -18.91
CA LEU A 35 39.95 -18.59 -17.67
C LEU A 35 39.37 -17.18 -17.86
N THR A 36 40.10 -16.28 -18.50
CA THR A 36 39.64 -14.90 -18.73
C THR A 36 38.38 -14.86 -19.60
N ILE A 37 38.35 -15.64 -20.68
CA ILE A 37 37.17 -15.77 -21.55
C ILE A 37 35.99 -16.36 -20.78
N GLY A 38 36.22 -17.39 -19.97
CA GLY A 38 35.20 -18.00 -19.13
C GLY A 38 34.62 -17.02 -18.11
N SER A 39 35.47 -16.26 -17.42
CA SER A 39 35.06 -15.23 -16.46
C SER A 39 34.27 -14.10 -17.13
N TYR A 40 34.69 -13.64 -18.32
CA TYR A 40 33.97 -12.60 -19.05
C TYR A 40 32.57 -13.07 -19.47
N GLN A 41 32.46 -14.27 -20.06
CA GLN A 41 31.16 -14.84 -20.44
C GLN A 41 30.24 -15.03 -19.23
N LEU A 42 30.78 -15.51 -18.11
CA LEU A 42 30.02 -15.68 -16.87
C LEU A 42 29.54 -14.33 -16.33
N SER A 43 30.41 -13.31 -16.33
CA SER A 43 30.08 -11.97 -15.85
C SER A 43 28.99 -11.31 -16.70
N ASP A 44 29.08 -11.41 -18.03
CA ASP A 44 28.05 -10.89 -18.94
C ASP A 44 26.72 -11.64 -18.79
N ALA A 45 26.76 -12.97 -18.62
CA ALA A 45 25.57 -13.76 -18.33
C ALA A 45 24.91 -13.33 -17.01
N THR A 46 25.68 -13.16 -15.94
CA THR A 46 25.17 -12.73 -14.63
C THR A 46 24.62 -11.31 -14.67
N ARG A 47 25.32 -10.37 -15.31
CA ARG A 47 24.89 -8.96 -15.42
C ARG A 47 23.53 -8.85 -16.10
N ASP A 48 23.37 -9.51 -17.24
CA ASP A 48 22.13 -9.41 -18.01
C ASP A 48 20.98 -10.14 -17.31
N ASN A 49 21.28 -11.22 -16.59
CA ASN A 49 20.32 -11.94 -15.76
C ASN A 49 19.78 -11.06 -14.61
N THR A 50 20.67 -10.35 -13.92
CA THR A 50 20.30 -9.42 -12.85
C THR A 50 19.55 -8.21 -13.40
N SER A 51 19.96 -7.69 -14.55
CA SER A 51 19.33 -6.52 -15.16
C SER A 51 17.91 -6.82 -15.65
N THR A 52 17.71 -7.96 -16.33
CA THR A 52 16.36 -8.41 -16.76
C THR A 52 15.43 -8.69 -15.59
N TYR A 53 15.97 -9.20 -14.47
CA TYR A 53 15.21 -9.36 -13.21
C TYR A 53 14.73 -8.01 -12.65
N TYR A 54 15.61 -7.00 -12.54
CA TYR A 54 15.21 -5.68 -12.04
C TYR A 54 14.19 -4.98 -12.94
N VAL A 55 14.29 -5.16 -14.26
CA VAL A 55 13.30 -4.65 -15.21
C VAL A 55 11.93 -5.30 -14.98
N ALA A 56 11.91 -6.63 -14.79
CA ALA A 56 10.70 -7.37 -14.47
C ALA A 56 10.11 -6.97 -13.10
N GLU A 57 10.96 -6.78 -12.09
CA GLU A 57 10.54 -6.35 -10.74
C GLU A 57 9.93 -4.94 -10.77
N ALA A 58 10.59 -3.99 -11.44
CA ALA A 58 10.05 -2.65 -11.62
C ALA A 58 8.70 -2.69 -12.37
N GLY A 59 8.61 -3.51 -13.43
CA GLY A 59 7.38 -3.71 -14.19
C GLY A 59 6.23 -4.22 -13.33
N VAL A 60 6.45 -5.28 -12.54
CA VAL A 60 5.39 -5.86 -11.69
C VAL A 60 4.96 -4.90 -10.58
N VAL A 61 5.89 -4.13 -10.01
CA VAL A 61 5.59 -3.14 -8.96
C VAL A 61 4.74 -2.00 -9.50
N ALA A 62 5.10 -1.43 -10.66
CA ALA A 62 4.32 -0.36 -11.27
C ALA A 62 2.95 -0.84 -11.75
N ALA A 63 2.87 -2.04 -12.34
CA ALA A 63 1.60 -2.62 -12.75
C ALA A 63 0.67 -2.86 -11.54
N TYR A 64 1.22 -3.38 -10.44
CA TYR A 64 0.48 -3.59 -9.21
C TYR A 64 -0.09 -2.27 -8.64
N ASP A 65 0.74 -1.22 -8.58
CA ASP A 65 0.35 0.10 -8.08
C ASP A 65 -0.75 0.74 -8.95
N GLN A 66 -0.66 0.59 -10.27
CA GLN A 66 -1.71 1.02 -11.19
C GLN A 66 -3.02 0.22 -11.01
N ILE A 67 -2.93 -1.11 -10.96
CA ILE A 67 -4.08 -2.00 -10.74
C ILE A 67 -4.75 -1.66 -9.41
N GLN A 68 -3.98 -1.45 -8.33
CA GLN A 68 -4.53 -1.09 -7.03
C GLN A 68 -5.39 0.18 -7.09
N ARG A 69 -4.91 1.23 -7.75
CA ARG A 69 -5.69 2.47 -7.93
C ARG A 69 -6.98 2.25 -8.72
N GLU A 70 -6.89 1.51 -9.83
CA GLU A 70 -8.04 1.24 -10.70
C GLU A 70 -9.07 0.33 -10.00
N VAL A 71 -8.62 -0.67 -9.23
CA VAL A 71 -9.47 -1.54 -8.41
C VAL A 71 -10.16 -0.73 -7.30
N LEU A 72 -9.47 0.20 -6.63
CA LEU A 72 -10.10 1.10 -5.65
C LEU A 72 -11.15 2.02 -6.29
N SER A 73 -10.91 2.48 -7.52
CA SER A 73 -11.91 3.24 -8.27
C SER A 73 -13.10 2.38 -8.67
N ALA A 74 -12.87 1.14 -9.12
CA ALA A 74 -13.91 0.18 -9.42
C ALA A 74 -14.72 -0.17 -8.16
N TYR A 75 -14.06 -0.30 -7.01
CA TYR A 75 -14.74 -0.45 -5.73
C TYR A 75 -15.70 0.70 -5.55
N LYS A 76 -15.26 1.97 -5.57
CA LYS A 76 -16.11 3.16 -5.40
C LYS A 76 -17.30 3.25 -6.36
N ASN A 77 -17.14 2.84 -7.61
CA ASN A 77 -18.17 3.00 -8.64
C ASN A 77 -19.18 1.85 -8.73
N ASN A 78 -18.90 0.69 -8.13
CA ASN A 78 -19.83 -0.44 -8.12
C ASN A 78 -20.59 -0.55 -6.80
N THR A 79 -21.84 -1.00 -6.86
CA THR A 79 -22.71 -1.22 -5.68
C THR A 79 -22.78 -2.68 -5.27
N THR A 80 -22.57 -3.62 -6.21
CA THR A 80 -22.66 -5.06 -5.96
C THR A 80 -21.32 -5.76 -6.14
N GLU A 81 -21.13 -6.86 -5.42
CA GLU A 81 -19.93 -7.70 -5.49
C GLU A 81 -19.68 -8.25 -6.91
N GLY A 82 -20.74 -8.73 -7.57
CA GLY A 82 -20.65 -9.29 -8.92
C GLY A 82 -20.19 -8.26 -9.96
N ALA A 83 -20.74 -7.04 -9.91
CA ALA A 83 -20.35 -5.96 -10.81
C ALA A 83 -18.90 -5.53 -10.54
N PHE A 84 -18.50 -5.47 -9.27
CA PHE A 84 -17.13 -5.18 -8.87
C PHE A 84 -16.12 -6.19 -9.43
N TYR A 85 -16.28 -7.50 -9.20
CA TYR A 85 -15.33 -8.49 -9.71
C TYR A 85 -15.31 -8.60 -11.24
N SER A 86 -16.45 -8.33 -11.90
CA SER A 86 -16.49 -8.20 -13.36
C SER A 86 -15.57 -7.07 -13.84
N GLN A 87 -15.69 -5.88 -13.23
CA GLN A 87 -14.83 -4.75 -13.57
C GLN A 87 -13.36 -4.98 -13.21
N VAL A 88 -13.07 -5.60 -12.07
CA VAL A 88 -11.69 -5.99 -11.68
C VAL A 88 -11.09 -6.92 -12.73
N SER A 89 -11.84 -7.92 -13.19
CA SER A 89 -11.37 -8.83 -14.24
C SER A 89 -11.01 -8.09 -15.52
N THR A 90 -11.81 -7.10 -15.93
CA THR A 90 -11.54 -6.27 -17.11
C THR A 90 -10.30 -5.40 -16.91
N ILE A 91 -10.14 -4.78 -15.73
CA ILE A 91 -8.97 -3.96 -15.38
C ILE A 91 -7.68 -4.78 -15.54
N LEU A 92 -7.63 -5.98 -14.96
CA LEU A 92 -6.42 -6.81 -15.03
C LEU A 92 -6.14 -7.28 -16.47
N SER A 93 -7.15 -7.79 -17.18
CA SER A 93 -6.98 -8.21 -18.57
C SER A 93 -6.53 -7.07 -19.49
N SER A 94 -6.94 -5.82 -19.23
CA SER A 94 -6.50 -4.66 -20.01
C SER A 94 -5.01 -4.34 -19.89
N LYS A 95 -4.33 -4.86 -18.85
CA LYS A 95 -2.88 -4.71 -18.67
C LYS A 95 -2.08 -5.72 -19.47
N ASN A 96 -2.70 -6.75 -20.03
CA ASN A 96 -2.00 -7.76 -20.82
C ASN A 96 -1.32 -7.13 -22.04
N GLY A 97 -0.02 -7.42 -22.21
CA GLY A 97 0.80 -6.89 -23.29
C GLY A 97 1.23 -5.43 -23.11
N GLN A 98 0.80 -4.76 -22.04
CA GLN A 98 1.18 -3.37 -21.76
C GLN A 98 2.49 -3.31 -20.96
N SER A 99 3.09 -2.12 -20.94
CA SER A 99 4.21 -1.79 -20.08
C SER A 99 3.85 -0.61 -19.19
N SER A 100 3.99 -0.78 -17.87
CA SER A 100 3.72 0.29 -16.89
C SER A 100 4.90 1.25 -16.70
N ILE A 101 6.07 0.95 -17.28
CA ILE A 101 7.29 1.77 -17.15
C ILE A 101 7.94 1.92 -18.52
N LYS A 102 8.46 3.12 -18.79
CA LYS A 102 9.38 3.36 -19.92
C LYS A 102 10.81 3.36 -19.39
N PHE A 103 11.64 2.51 -19.96
CA PHE A 103 13.07 2.49 -19.68
C PHE A 103 13.82 3.24 -20.77
N ASP A 104 14.84 3.99 -20.34
CA ASP A 104 15.80 4.61 -21.24
C ASP A 104 16.79 3.56 -21.78
N GLN A 105 17.48 3.90 -22.87
CA GLN A 105 18.47 3.03 -23.47
C GLN A 105 19.67 2.84 -22.52
N GLN A 106 20.06 1.59 -22.31
CA GLN A 106 21.24 1.22 -21.52
C GLN A 106 22.18 0.40 -22.39
N LEU A 107 23.44 0.84 -22.52
CA LEU A 107 24.50 0.11 -23.22
C LEU A 107 24.16 -0.31 -24.67
N GLY A 108 23.40 0.52 -25.39
CA GLY A 108 22.98 0.24 -26.77
C GLY A 108 21.60 -0.38 -26.89
N SER A 109 20.99 -0.82 -25.79
CA SER A 109 19.77 -1.63 -25.81
C SER A 109 18.68 -1.05 -24.94
N LYS A 110 17.43 -1.20 -25.39
CA LYS A 110 16.27 -0.61 -24.71
C LYS A 110 15.55 -1.67 -23.90
N PRO A 111 15.58 -1.60 -22.55
CA PRO A 111 14.85 -2.53 -21.72
C PRO A 111 13.34 -2.39 -21.92
N THR A 112 12.63 -3.51 -21.83
CA THR A 112 11.16 -3.52 -21.86
C THR A 112 10.60 -4.45 -20.80
N ALA A 113 9.51 -4.04 -20.14
CA ALA A 113 8.75 -4.90 -19.24
C ALA A 113 7.35 -5.13 -19.82
N THR A 114 6.96 -6.39 -20.02
CA THR A 114 5.63 -6.74 -20.53
C THR A 114 4.80 -7.39 -19.43
N ILE A 115 3.57 -6.92 -19.24
CA ILE A 115 2.67 -7.42 -18.20
C ILE A 115 1.75 -8.51 -18.77
N ARG A 116 1.50 -9.53 -17.95
CA ARG A 116 0.50 -10.57 -18.19
C ARG A 116 -0.21 -10.87 -16.87
N THR A 117 -1.52 -11.03 -16.88
CA THR A 117 -2.33 -11.35 -15.70
C THR A 117 -3.11 -12.63 -15.95
N GLU A 118 -3.18 -13.49 -14.95
CA GLU A 118 -4.05 -14.66 -14.93
C GLU A 118 -5.03 -14.60 -13.78
N LYS A 119 -6.24 -15.10 -14.02
CA LYS A 119 -7.30 -15.23 -13.03
C LYS A 119 -7.31 -16.67 -12.53
N GLU A 120 -7.14 -16.86 -11.23
CA GLU A 120 -7.31 -18.16 -10.58
C GLU A 120 -8.77 -18.35 -10.16
N ASN A 121 -9.38 -17.31 -9.58
CA ASN A 121 -10.80 -17.26 -9.25
C ASN A 121 -11.28 -15.80 -9.18
N ALA A 122 -12.50 -15.53 -8.71
CA ALA A 122 -13.05 -14.18 -8.64
C ALA A 122 -12.21 -13.20 -7.78
N GLN A 123 -11.48 -13.70 -6.79
CA GLN A 123 -10.73 -12.89 -5.83
C GLN A 123 -9.21 -12.99 -6.03
N LYS A 124 -8.72 -14.09 -6.60
CA LYS A 124 -7.29 -14.36 -6.74
C LYS A 124 -6.83 -14.22 -8.19
N TYR A 125 -5.76 -13.46 -8.33
CA TYR A 125 -5.12 -13.17 -9.60
C TYR A 125 -3.62 -13.24 -9.43
N THR A 126 -2.92 -13.54 -10.52
CA THR A 126 -1.47 -13.50 -10.54
C THR A 126 -1.00 -12.56 -11.64
N ILE A 127 -0.13 -11.62 -11.26
CA ILE A 127 0.51 -10.66 -12.18
C ILE A 127 1.91 -11.19 -12.50
N TYR A 128 2.21 -11.30 -13.78
CA TYR A 128 3.52 -11.62 -14.32
C TYR A 128 4.08 -10.39 -15.01
N SER A 129 5.36 -10.12 -14.80
CA SER A 129 6.11 -9.16 -15.58
C SER A 129 7.32 -9.82 -16.19
N THR A 130 7.45 -9.76 -17.51
CA THR A 130 8.61 -10.25 -18.25
C THR A 130 9.49 -9.08 -18.64
N GLY A 131 10.66 -8.98 -18.02
CA GLY A 131 11.69 -8.01 -18.34
C GLY A 131 12.63 -8.53 -19.42
N LYS A 132 12.87 -7.74 -20.46
CA LYS A 132 13.67 -8.08 -21.62
C LYS A 132 14.76 -7.04 -21.86
N ILE A 133 16.00 -7.52 -22.04
CA ILE A 133 17.18 -6.74 -22.45
C ILE A 133 17.99 -7.65 -23.39
N ASP A 134 18.34 -7.19 -24.58
CA ASP A 134 19.21 -7.93 -25.52
C ASP A 134 18.84 -9.39 -25.78
N GLY A 135 17.54 -9.64 -25.96
CA GLY A 135 17.02 -10.99 -26.22
C GLY A 135 17.02 -11.92 -24.99
N LYS A 136 17.58 -11.49 -23.86
CA LYS A 136 17.47 -12.18 -22.57
C LYS A 136 16.19 -11.74 -21.87
N GLU A 137 15.51 -12.69 -21.24
CA GLU A 137 14.22 -12.48 -20.60
C GLU A 137 14.16 -13.11 -19.22
N ARG A 138 13.52 -12.41 -18.28
CA ARG A 138 13.18 -12.93 -16.96
C ARG A 138 11.77 -12.54 -16.59
N THR A 139 11.07 -13.46 -15.93
CA THR A 139 9.69 -13.24 -15.48
C THR A 139 9.64 -13.23 -13.96
N VAL A 140 9.03 -12.18 -13.41
CA VAL A 140 8.72 -12.03 -11.98
C VAL A 140 7.21 -12.17 -11.80
N THR A 141 6.81 -12.83 -10.73
CA THR A 141 5.41 -13.16 -10.45
C THR A 141 4.98 -12.55 -9.12
N LYS A 142 3.78 -11.96 -9.08
CA LYS A 142 3.17 -11.40 -7.88
C LYS A 142 1.72 -11.87 -7.74
N PRO A 143 1.40 -12.72 -6.75
CA PRO A 143 0.02 -13.08 -6.45
C PRO A 143 -0.70 -11.89 -5.80
N VAL A 144 -1.97 -11.71 -6.16
CA VAL A 144 -2.85 -10.63 -5.68
C VAL A 144 -4.19 -11.23 -5.27
N THR A 145 -4.66 -10.85 -4.08
CA THR A 145 -6.02 -11.16 -3.62
C THR A 145 -6.79 -9.86 -3.49
N VAL A 146 -7.91 -9.77 -4.21
CA VAL A 146 -8.85 -8.65 -4.16
C VAL A 146 -10.07 -9.09 -3.35
N LYS A 147 -10.38 -8.35 -2.30
CA LYS A 147 -11.55 -8.61 -1.46
C LYS A 147 -12.59 -7.53 -1.67
N TRP A 148 -13.81 -7.94 -1.96
CA TRP A 148 -14.97 -7.07 -1.82
C TRP A 148 -15.30 -6.92 -0.33
N VAL A 149 -15.51 -5.68 0.09
CA VAL A 149 -16.13 -5.37 1.38
C VAL A 149 -17.51 -4.86 1.07
N GLU A 150 -18.53 -5.54 1.58
CA GLU A 150 -19.93 -5.16 1.33
C GLU A 150 -20.11 -3.67 1.56
N LYS A 151 -20.54 -3.00 0.50
CA LYS A 151 -21.06 -1.67 0.61
C LYS A 151 -22.48 -1.79 1.08
N ASN A 152 -22.86 -0.88 1.96
CA ASN A 152 -24.22 -0.74 2.44
C ASN A 152 -25.22 -0.35 1.37
N THR A 153 -25.57 -1.32 0.56
CA THR A 153 -26.78 -1.29 -0.23
C THR A 153 -27.90 -2.10 0.44
N ALA A 154 -27.62 -2.74 1.58
CA ALA A 154 -28.61 -3.30 2.50
C ALA A 154 -28.00 -3.51 3.92
N GLY A 155 -27.77 -2.42 4.67
CA GLY A 155 -27.68 -2.48 6.15
C GLY A 155 -26.47 -3.14 6.84
N GLY A 156 -25.22 -2.99 6.39
CA GLY A 156 -24.05 -3.62 7.06
C GLY A 156 -22.70 -2.89 6.94
N GLY A 157 -22.59 -1.64 7.40
CA GLY A 157 -21.48 -0.71 7.09
C GLY A 157 -21.80 0.69 7.62
N MET A 158 -20.99 1.71 7.33
CA MET A 158 -21.21 3.04 7.92
C MET A 158 -22.59 3.59 7.55
N GLN A 159 -23.49 3.62 8.53
CA GLN A 159 -24.85 4.05 8.31
C GLN A 159 -24.87 5.53 7.99
N THR A 160 -25.72 5.92 7.04
CA THR A 160 -25.87 7.32 6.66
C THR A 160 -26.48 8.07 7.82
N LEU A 161 -25.70 9.00 8.39
CA LEU A 161 -26.22 9.96 9.35
C LEU A 161 -27.30 10.81 8.66
N PRO A 162 -28.40 11.13 9.35
CA PRO A 162 -29.33 12.12 8.87
C PRO A 162 -28.62 13.44 8.52
N ALA A 163 -29.19 14.19 7.58
CA ALA A 163 -28.60 15.44 7.14
C ALA A 163 -28.39 16.39 8.33
N LYS A 164 -27.21 17.03 8.38
CA LYS A 164 -26.80 17.95 9.45
C LYS A 164 -26.82 17.30 10.85
N THR A 165 -26.42 16.04 10.98
CA THR A 165 -26.24 15.43 12.31
C THR A 165 -24.92 15.90 12.93
N ALA A 166 -25.00 16.57 14.08
CA ALA A 166 -23.84 16.90 14.91
C ALA A 166 -23.63 15.89 16.03
N LEU A 167 -24.71 15.36 16.62
CA LEU A 167 -24.62 14.42 17.74
C LEU A 167 -25.65 13.29 17.61
N LEU A 168 -25.18 12.07 17.91
CA LEU A 168 -25.99 10.89 18.19
C LEU A 168 -25.80 10.51 19.66
N VAL A 169 -26.90 10.43 20.41
CA VAL A 169 -26.87 10.18 21.85
C VAL A 169 -27.82 9.03 22.20
N ASN A 170 -27.25 7.94 22.73
CA ASN A 170 -28.08 6.83 23.19
C ASN A 170 -28.72 7.19 24.55
N GLU A 171 -27.90 7.58 25.54
CA GLU A 171 -28.36 7.74 26.92
C GLU A 171 -28.50 9.19 27.41
N GLU A 172 -27.40 9.94 27.47
CA GLU A 172 -27.39 11.27 28.10
C GLU A 172 -26.48 12.24 27.35
N MET A 173 -26.92 13.51 27.27
CA MET A 173 -26.15 14.61 26.71
C MET A 173 -25.96 15.69 27.76
N LYS A 174 -24.72 16.16 27.95
CA LYS A 174 -24.42 17.31 28.81
C LYS A 174 -23.72 18.41 28.01
N LEU A 175 -24.44 19.48 27.69
CA LEU A 175 -23.93 20.68 27.04
C LEU A 175 -23.68 21.76 28.09
N LEU A 176 -22.62 21.59 28.88
CA LEU A 176 -22.31 22.49 30.00
C LEU A 176 -21.74 23.85 29.54
N GLY A 177 -21.09 23.86 28.37
CA GLY A 177 -20.50 25.03 27.74
C GLY A 177 -20.35 24.85 26.22
N GLY A 178 -20.31 25.97 25.49
CA GLY A 178 -20.13 25.99 24.03
C GLY A 178 -21.45 26.03 23.26
N THR A 179 -21.36 25.83 21.94
CA THR A 179 -22.52 25.89 21.04
C THR A 179 -22.67 24.57 20.29
N LEU A 180 -23.82 23.92 20.46
CA LEU A 180 -24.24 22.86 19.56
C LEU A 180 -24.80 23.52 18.29
N LYS A 181 -24.08 23.32 17.19
CA LYS A 181 -24.55 23.66 15.84
C LYS A 181 -25.10 22.42 15.17
N ASP A 182 -26.20 22.55 14.42
CA ASP A 182 -26.86 21.47 13.70
C ASP A 182 -27.59 20.45 14.62
N ASN A 183 -28.07 19.33 14.07
CA ASN A 183 -29.06 18.48 14.74
C ASN A 183 -28.43 17.49 15.74
N ALA A 184 -29.18 17.21 16.80
CA ALA A 184 -28.89 16.13 17.74
C ALA A 184 -30.04 15.13 17.75
N TYR A 185 -29.69 13.85 17.76
CA TYR A 185 -30.63 12.74 17.86
C TYR A 185 -30.39 12.04 19.20
N ILE A 186 -31.42 11.96 20.03
CA ILE A 186 -31.35 11.30 21.33
C ILE A 186 -32.45 10.25 21.50
N GLN A 187 -32.05 9.02 21.81
CA GLN A 187 -32.99 7.90 22.01
C GLN A 187 -33.56 7.84 23.43
N SER A 188 -32.83 8.41 24.40
CA SER A 188 -33.17 8.33 25.81
C SER A 188 -34.59 8.75 26.15
N ILE A 189 -35.19 8.00 27.07
CA ILE A 189 -36.50 8.28 27.66
C ILE A 189 -36.40 8.76 29.11
N LYS A 190 -35.16 8.88 29.65
CA LYS A 190 -34.92 9.32 31.02
C LYS A 190 -35.28 10.81 31.17
N ASP A 191 -35.85 11.16 32.32
CA ASP A 191 -36.05 12.55 32.70
C ASP A 191 -34.70 13.25 32.83
N SER A 192 -34.59 14.48 32.32
CA SER A 192 -33.36 15.29 32.32
C SER A 192 -32.15 14.63 31.63
N ALA A 193 -32.38 13.75 30.65
CA ALA A 193 -31.31 13.14 29.86
C ALA A 193 -30.48 14.16 29.05
N VAL A 194 -31.06 15.32 28.73
CA VAL A 194 -30.32 16.44 28.13
C VAL A 194 -30.13 17.54 29.18
N GLN A 195 -28.88 17.81 29.55
CA GLN A 195 -28.54 18.83 30.54
C GLN A 195 -27.79 19.97 29.86
N VAL A 196 -28.29 21.18 30.01
CA VAL A 196 -27.68 22.39 29.46
C VAL A 196 -27.15 23.22 30.62
N GLY A 197 -25.87 23.59 30.58
CA GLY A 197 -25.23 24.43 31.59
C GLY A 197 -25.32 25.92 31.27
N THR A 198 -24.79 26.74 32.18
CA THR A 198 -24.84 28.21 32.08
C THR A 198 -24.24 28.78 30.80
N TYR A 199 -23.28 28.08 30.21
CA TYR A 199 -22.59 28.52 28.99
C TYR A 199 -22.92 27.66 27.76
N GLY A 200 -23.87 26.73 27.89
CA GLY A 200 -24.37 25.93 26.78
C GLY A 200 -25.30 26.76 25.89
N SER A 201 -25.30 26.51 24.58
CA SER A 201 -26.15 27.20 23.62
C SER A 201 -26.44 26.35 22.39
N PHE A 202 -27.54 26.65 21.71
CA PHE A 202 -28.01 25.95 20.53
C PHE A 202 -28.03 26.93 19.35
N LYS A 203 -27.56 26.50 18.17
CA LYS A 203 -27.60 27.31 16.94
C LYS A 203 -28.01 26.48 15.75
N GLU A 204 -29.11 26.88 15.11
CA GLU A 204 -29.64 26.20 13.91
C GLU A 204 -29.85 24.70 14.13
N SER A 205 -30.17 24.31 15.37
CA SER A 205 -30.22 22.91 15.80
C SER A 205 -31.64 22.45 16.05
N THR A 206 -31.93 21.22 15.65
CA THR A 206 -33.13 20.47 16.05
C THR A 206 -32.72 19.32 16.96
N LEU A 207 -33.35 19.22 18.12
CA LEU A 207 -33.27 18.06 19.00
C LEU A 207 -34.38 17.08 18.59
N HIS A 208 -33.95 15.98 17.96
CA HIS A 208 -34.79 14.85 17.64
C HIS A 208 -34.85 13.90 18.84
N TYR A 209 -36.05 13.63 19.35
CA TYR A 209 -36.26 12.84 20.56
C TYR A 209 -37.22 11.67 20.36
N SER A 210 -37.10 10.65 21.20
CA SER A 210 -37.98 9.47 21.20
C SER A 210 -39.46 9.85 21.38
N SER A 211 -40.35 9.19 20.63
CA SER A 211 -41.81 9.35 20.77
C SER A 211 -42.35 8.94 22.14
N GLN A 212 -41.54 8.26 22.96
CA GLN A 212 -41.89 7.80 24.31
C GLN A 212 -41.59 8.84 25.41
N THR A 213 -41.10 10.04 25.05
CA THR A 213 -40.85 11.14 26.00
C THR A 213 -41.38 12.47 25.46
N THR A 214 -41.26 13.53 26.24
CA THR A 214 -41.61 14.90 25.84
C THR A 214 -40.43 15.84 26.09
N PRO A 215 -40.29 16.93 25.32
CA PRO A 215 -39.19 17.88 25.50
C PRO A 215 -39.08 18.42 26.92
N GLY A 216 -40.22 18.70 27.57
CA GLY A 216 -40.23 19.24 28.94
C GLY A 216 -39.74 18.27 30.01
N LYS A 217 -39.82 16.95 29.77
CA LYS A 217 -39.24 15.94 30.66
C LYS A 217 -37.79 15.64 30.30
N LEU A 218 -37.47 15.66 29.01
CA LEU A 218 -36.17 15.25 28.48
C LEU A 218 -35.06 16.27 28.75
N ILE A 219 -35.33 17.56 28.58
CA ILE A 219 -34.32 18.61 28.66
C ILE A 219 -34.42 19.41 29.95
N ASN A 220 -33.30 19.51 30.66
CA ASN A 220 -33.11 20.39 31.80
C ASN A 220 -32.17 21.54 31.42
N TYR A 221 -32.60 22.76 31.68
CA TYR A 221 -31.90 23.98 31.28
C TYR A 221 -32.13 25.12 32.28
N PRO A 222 -31.22 26.10 32.39
CA PRO A 222 -31.40 27.25 33.25
C PRO A 222 -32.56 28.14 32.77
N ASN A 223 -33.31 28.74 33.70
CA ASN A 223 -34.53 29.52 33.41
C ASN A 223 -34.36 30.60 32.33
N TYR A 224 -33.20 31.24 32.24
CA TYR A 224 -32.94 32.29 31.24
C TYR A 224 -32.93 31.75 29.79
N MET A 225 -32.77 30.44 29.58
CA MET A 225 -32.73 29.82 28.25
C MET A 225 -34.10 29.48 27.69
N LYS A 226 -35.20 29.73 28.42
CA LYS A 226 -36.56 29.36 28.00
C LYS A 226 -36.92 29.82 26.58
N ASN A 227 -36.38 30.94 26.13
CA ASN A 227 -36.63 31.50 24.80
C ASN A 227 -35.56 31.14 23.75
N ASN A 228 -34.53 30.39 24.12
CA ASN A 228 -33.37 30.08 23.26
C ASN A 228 -33.08 28.57 23.24
N LEU A 229 -34.13 27.77 23.29
CA LEU A 229 -34.08 26.31 23.17
C LEU A 229 -33.99 25.88 21.69
N PRO A 230 -33.45 24.68 21.41
CA PRO A 230 -33.46 24.14 20.06
C PRO A 230 -34.90 23.88 19.60
N LYS A 231 -35.09 23.70 18.29
CA LYS A 231 -36.35 23.14 17.80
C LYS A 231 -36.47 21.70 18.28
N PHE A 232 -37.67 21.26 18.59
CA PHE A 232 -37.93 19.87 18.98
C PHE A 232 -38.68 19.17 17.86
N SER A 233 -38.26 17.96 17.53
CA SER A 233 -38.96 17.08 16.60
C SER A 233 -39.01 15.69 17.18
N ILE A 234 -40.15 15.01 17.07
CA ILE A 234 -40.19 13.58 17.32
C ILE A 234 -39.28 12.93 16.26
N GLN A 235 -38.50 11.94 16.67
CA GLN A 235 -37.69 11.15 15.76
C GLN A 235 -38.62 10.26 14.94
N VAL A 236 -38.96 10.71 13.73
CA VAL A 236 -39.82 9.98 12.77
C VAL A 236 -38.98 9.13 11.80
N GLU A 237 -37.68 9.43 11.69
CA GLU A 237 -36.76 8.76 10.78
C GLU A 237 -35.86 7.74 11.51
N ASN A 238 -35.70 6.59 10.84
CA ASN A 238 -35.04 5.34 11.22
C ASN A 238 -33.55 5.45 11.62
N VAL A 239 -33.18 6.30 12.58
CA VAL A 239 -31.86 6.18 13.23
C VAL A 239 -31.94 5.00 14.20
N ASN A 240 -31.56 3.82 13.72
CA ASN A 240 -31.40 2.64 14.55
C ASN A 240 -30.04 2.71 15.26
N PHE A 241 -30.03 3.14 16.52
CA PHE A 241 -28.79 3.26 17.30
C PHE A 241 -27.99 1.95 17.39
N LYS A 242 -28.66 0.80 17.30
CA LYS A 242 -28.04 -0.53 17.30
C LYS A 242 -27.02 -0.70 16.17
N ASP A 243 -27.34 -0.17 14.99
CA ASP A 243 -26.49 -0.26 13.80
C ASP A 243 -25.18 0.54 13.98
N TYR A 244 -25.21 1.65 14.73
CA TYR A 244 -24.02 2.44 15.07
C TYR A 244 -23.19 1.78 16.18
N GLU A 245 -23.82 1.14 17.15
CA GLU A 245 -23.11 0.37 18.18
C GLU A 245 -22.34 -0.80 17.56
N ASP A 246 -22.92 -1.48 16.57
CA ASP A 246 -22.25 -2.57 15.86
C ASP A 246 -21.01 -2.10 15.10
N LEU A 247 -20.96 -0.84 14.65
CA LEU A 247 -19.74 -0.25 14.06
C LEU A 247 -18.60 -0.15 15.08
N LEU A 248 -18.91 0.17 16.35
CA LEU A 248 -17.89 0.28 17.39
C LEU A 248 -17.22 -1.07 17.69
N THR A 249 -17.91 -2.18 17.50
CA THR A 249 -17.35 -3.53 17.70
C THR A 249 -16.29 -3.89 16.65
N HIS A 250 -16.34 -3.27 15.47
CA HIS A 250 -15.39 -3.47 14.38
C HIS A 250 -14.20 -2.51 14.45
N VAL A 251 -14.28 -1.46 15.27
CA VAL A 251 -13.15 -0.57 15.53
C VAL A 251 -12.18 -1.29 16.46
N LYS A 252 -11.08 -1.80 15.90
CA LYS A 252 -9.94 -2.25 16.69
C LYS A 252 -9.32 -1.02 17.37
N VAL A 253 -9.70 -0.77 18.62
CA VAL A 253 -8.99 0.19 19.46
C VAL A 253 -7.60 -0.40 19.70
N PRO A 254 -6.51 0.31 19.35
CA PRO A 254 -5.16 -0.12 19.71
C PRO A 254 -5.12 -0.27 21.23
N THR A 255 -4.97 -1.49 21.69
CA THR A 255 -4.65 -1.78 23.09
C THR A 255 -3.13 -1.81 23.20
N ASP A 256 -2.58 -1.37 24.33
CA ASP A 256 -1.14 -1.30 24.60
C ASP A 256 -0.39 -2.63 24.37
N ASN A 257 -1.13 -3.74 24.25
CA ASN A 257 -0.61 -5.08 24.01
C ASN A 257 -0.56 -5.49 22.52
N THR A 258 -0.91 -4.59 21.59
CA THR A 258 -0.75 -4.85 20.14
C THR A 258 0.70 -4.60 19.71
N ILE A 259 1.44 -5.70 19.59
CA ILE A 259 2.89 -5.83 19.35
C ILE A 259 3.35 -5.21 18.00
N ASP A 260 2.44 -4.68 17.18
CA ASP A 260 2.72 -4.19 15.83
C ASP A 260 3.01 -2.69 15.72
N PHE A 261 2.84 -1.91 16.79
CA PHE A 261 3.29 -0.53 16.82
C PHE A 261 4.75 -0.46 17.29
N LYS A 262 5.69 -0.80 16.40
CA LYS A 262 7.07 -0.35 16.58
C LYS A 262 7.08 1.17 16.48
N LYS A 263 7.21 1.85 17.63
CA LYS A 263 7.60 3.26 17.67
C LYS A 263 8.80 3.42 16.73
N LEU A 264 8.64 4.22 15.68
CA LEU A 264 9.77 4.57 14.82
C LEU A 264 10.86 5.17 15.71
N PRO A 265 12.13 4.76 15.56
CA PRO A 265 13.21 5.28 16.40
C PRO A 265 13.20 6.81 16.34
N ASP A 266 13.29 7.45 17.51
CA ASP A 266 13.29 8.90 17.62
C ASP A 266 14.44 9.46 16.77
N LYS A 267 14.12 10.02 15.60
CA LYS A 267 15.10 10.78 14.81
C LYS A 267 15.31 12.11 15.53
N ILE A 268 16.45 12.25 16.19
CA ILE A 268 16.94 13.56 16.63
C ILE A 268 17.18 14.40 15.37
N ILE A 269 16.24 15.27 15.04
CA ILE A 269 16.43 16.26 13.98
C ILE A 269 17.39 17.32 14.53
N LYS A 270 18.68 17.18 14.23
CA LYS A 270 19.61 18.31 14.35
C LYS A 270 19.16 19.38 13.36
N LYS A 271 18.67 20.49 13.89
CA LYS A 271 18.33 21.71 13.17
C LYS A 271 19.55 22.24 12.41
N MET A 272 19.74 21.82 11.15
CA MET A 272 20.63 22.52 10.22
C MET A 272 19.89 23.74 9.66
N ARG A 273 20.52 24.91 9.79
CA ARG A 273 20.06 26.18 9.25
C ARG A 273 19.96 26.10 7.72
N MET A 274 18.83 26.59 7.20
CA MET A 274 18.57 27.05 5.82
C MET A 274 19.14 26.21 4.68
N ASN A 275 18.32 25.31 4.12
CA ASN A 275 17.84 25.45 2.75
C ASN A 275 16.76 24.40 2.40
N SER A 276 15.76 24.87 1.68
CA SER A 276 14.62 24.20 1.04
C SER A 276 14.63 22.66 0.99
N ILE A 277 13.66 22.02 1.65
CA ILE A 277 13.26 20.63 1.36
C ILE A 277 11.77 20.63 0.99
N ARG A 278 11.47 20.23 -0.25
CA ARG A 278 10.12 19.89 -0.71
C ARG A 278 9.71 18.58 -0.07
N PHE A 279 8.62 18.57 0.69
CA PHE A 279 7.99 17.33 1.16
C PHE A 279 7.18 16.70 0.02
N LYS A 280 7.56 15.47 -0.36
CA LYS A 280 6.64 14.54 -1.02
C LYS A 280 6.03 13.69 0.09
N ILE A 281 4.79 14.00 0.46
CA ILE A 281 4.01 13.21 1.43
C ILE A 281 3.75 11.86 0.76
N MET A 282 4.40 10.81 1.25
CA MET A 282 4.09 9.43 0.88
C MET A 282 2.97 8.97 1.82
N GLY A 283 1.82 8.65 1.24
CA GLY A 283 0.59 8.36 1.96
C GLY A 283 0.73 7.21 2.96
N ILE A 284 0.08 7.39 4.09
CA ILE A 284 -0.20 6.34 5.08
C ILE A 284 -1.19 5.38 4.42
N CYS A 285 -0.82 4.11 4.33
CA CYS A 285 -1.69 3.03 3.85
C CYS A 285 -2.46 2.48 5.06
N PHE A 286 -3.78 2.42 4.97
CA PHE A 286 -4.64 1.63 5.86
C PHE A 286 -4.52 0.14 5.55
#